data_AF-A0A955DXJ0-F1
#
_entry.id   AF-A0A955DXJ0-F1
#
_cell.length_a   1.000
_cell.length_b   1.000
_cell.length_c   1.000
_cell.angle_alpha   90.00
_cell.angle_beta   90.00
_cell.angle_gamma   90.00
#
_symmetry.space_group_name_H-M   'P 1'
#
loop_
_entity.id
_entity.type
_entity.pdbx_description
1 polymer ?
#
loop_
_entity_poly.entity_id
_entity_poly.type
_entity_poly.pdbx_seq_one_letter_code
_entity_poly.pdbx_strand_id
1 'polypeptide(L)'
;KKKNIAVGFMTAGVVIAYTKVISTAIAQIGVSIAVEPSFAAFGAGIFNLLIGLAIASVGVTWAFKALSKVIPGVNLAEEMNNDNRAIGLFVAGVLFGLSEMIAAGVEGIGPVIAGALGKVF
;
A
#
# COMPACT_ATOMS: atom_id res chain seq x y z
N LYS A 1 -30.98 1.76 -10.00
CA LYS A 1 -29.67 1.84 -9.28
C LYS A 1 -28.71 2.62 -10.19
N LYS A 2 -28.35 3.87 -9.85
CA LYS A 2 -27.34 4.63 -10.61
C LYS A 2 -26.01 3.85 -10.53
N LYS A 3 -25.46 3.43 -11.66
CA LYS A 3 -24.12 2.84 -11.72
C LYS A 3 -23.13 3.96 -11.46
N ASN A 4 -22.54 3.97 -10.28
CA ASN A 4 -21.63 5.02 -9.85
C ASN A 4 -20.20 4.65 -10.23
N ILE A 5 -19.76 5.19 -11.37
CA ILE A 5 -18.45 4.93 -11.98
C ILE A 5 -17.34 5.57 -11.14
N ALA A 6 -17.62 6.70 -10.47
CA ALA A 6 -16.65 7.33 -9.55
C ALA A 6 -16.21 6.39 -8.42
N VAL A 7 -17.17 5.67 -7.81
CA VAL A 7 -16.89 4.64 -6.81
C VAL A 7 -16.10 3.48 -7.42
N GLY A 8 -16.40 3.11 -8.67
CA GLY A 8 -15.65 2.10 -9.42
C GLY A 8 -14.18 2.45 -9.64
N PHE A 9 -13.87 3.73 -9.93
CA PHE A 9 -12.47 4.18 -10.04
C PHE A 9 -11.74 4.11 -8.70
N MET A 10 -12.38 4.53 -7.61
CA MET A 10 -11.77 4.44 -6.28
C MET A 10 -11.49 2.97 -5.92
N THR A 11 -12.46 2.06 -6.10
CA THR A 11 -12.25 0.65 -5.75
C THR A 11 -11.15 0.01 -6.60
N ALA A 12 -11.06 0.35 -7.89
CA ALA A 12 -9.95 -0.08 -8.74
C ALA A 12 -8.60 0.44 -8.23
N GLY A 13 -8.52 1.73 -7.86
CA GLY A 13 -7.31 2.32 -7.29
C GLY A 13 -6.88 1.67 -5.97
N VAL A 14 -7.84 1.37 -5.09
CA VAL A 14 -7.59 0.66 -3.83
C VAL A 14 -7.04 -0.74 -4.11
N VAL A 15 -7.67 -1.50 -5.00
CA VAL A 15 -7.22 -2.87 -5.34
C VAL A 15 -5.80 -2.85 -5.91
N ILE A 16 -5.52 -1.98 -6.88
CA ILE A 16 -4.17 -1.84 -7.45
C ILE A 16 -3.15 -1.51 -6.36
N ALA A 17 -3.49 -0.59 -5.46
CA ALA A 17 -2.60 -0.17 -4.39
C ALA A 17 -2.28 -1.32 -3.43
N TYR A 18 -3.29 -2.07 -2.97
CA TYR A 18 -3.08 -3.22 -2.10
C TYR A 18 -2.31 -4.33 -2.80
N THR A 19 -2.64 -4.65 -4.06
CA THR A 19 -1.93 -5.67 -4.83
C THR A 19 -0.45 -5.33 -4.98
N LYS A 20 -0.11 -4.06 -5.27
CA LYS A 20 1.29 -3.64 -5.40
C LYS A 20 2.05 -3.83 -4.10
N VAL A 21 1.49 -3.38 -2.98
CA VAL A 21 2.14 -3.50 -1.66
C VAL A 21 2.32 -4.96 -1.25
N ILE A 22 1.32 -5.80 -1.50
CA ILE A 22 1.42 -7.24 -1.23
C ILE A 22 2.50 -7.88 -2.12
N SER A 23 2.57 -7.51 -3.41
CA SER A 23 3.59 -8.01 -4.32
C SER A 23 5.00 -7.65 -3.87
N THR A 24 5.22 -6.41 -3.42
CA THR A 24 6.53 -5.99 -2.93
C THR A 24 6.89 -6.67 -1.61
N ALA A 25 5.91 -6.86 -0.72
CA ALA A 25 6.10 -7.60 0.52
C ALA A 25 6.50 -9.07 0.27
N ILE A 26 5.86 -9.75 -0.68
CA ILE A 26 6.20 -11.12 -1.06
C ILE A 26 7.60 -11.17 -1.70
N ALA A 27 7.96 -10.20 -2.54
CA ALA A 27 9.29 -10.13 -3.13
C ALA A 27 10.40 -10.06 -2.06
N GLN A 28 10.15 -9.36 -0.94
CA GLN A 28 11.10 -9.29 0.18
C GLN A 28 11.31 -10.64 0.90
N ILE A 29 10.34 -11.56 0.83
CA ILE A 29 10.55 -12.94 1.33
C ILE A 29 11.64 -13.62 0.51
N GLY A 30 11.59 -13.49 -0.82
CA GLY A 30 12.59 -14.04 -1.72
C GLY A 30 13.98 -13.45 -1.48
N VAL A 31 14.07 -12.14 -1.21
CA VAL A 31 15.33 -11.46 -0.85
C VAL A 31 15.89 -12.03 0.45
N SER A 32 15.09 -12.15 1.51
CA SER A 32 15.57 -12.70 2.79
C SER A 32 16.12 -14.12 2.66
N ILE A 33 15.44 -14.99 1.90
CA ILE A 33 15.87 -16.38 1.68
C ILE A 33 17.13 -16.45 0.80
N ALA A 34 17.29 -15.54 -0.15
CA ALA A 34 18.45 -15.51 -1.04
C ALA A 34 19.74 -15.09 -0.31
N VAL A 35 19.65 -14.31 0.77
CA VAL A 35 20.80 -13.97 1.60
C VAL A 35 21.23 -15.18 2.41
N GLU A 36 20.29 -15.84 3.11
CA GLU A 36 20.54 -17.09 3.81
C GLU A 36 19.34 -18.04 3.73
N PRO A 37 19.47 -19.22 3.09
CA PRO A 37 18.38 -20.17 2.99
C PRO A 37 18.19 -20.91 4.33
N SER A 38 17.56 -20.24 5.29
CA SER A 38 17.24 -20.76 6.62
C SER A 38 15.76 -20.54 6.97
N PHE A 39 15.24 -21.35 7.90
CA PHE A 39 13.89 -21.14 8.46
C PHE A 39 13.76 -19.77 9.15
N ALA A 40 14.85 -19.22 9.68
CA ALA A 40 14.88 -17.88 10.27
C ALA A 40 14.66 -16.79 9.21
N ALA A 41 15.30 -16.91 8.05
CA ALA A 41 15.10 -15.99 6.92
C ALA A 41 13.68 -16.02 6.37
N PHE A 42 13.07 -17.22 6.30
CA PHE A 42 11.66 -17.35 5.96
C PHE A 42 10.75 -16.64 6.98
N GLY A 43 10.99 -16.85 8.27
CA GLY A 43 10.25 -16.17 9.35
C GLY A 43 10.36 -14.65 9.29
N ALA A 44 11.55 -14.12 9.00
CA ALA A 44 11.76 -12.69 8.79
C ALA A 44 11.05 -12.15 7.54
N GLY A 45 11.00 -12.91 6.44
CA GLY A 45 10.20 -12.56 5.27
C GLY A 45 8.70 -12.44 5.61
N ILE A 46 8.16 -13.41 6.34
CA ILE A 46 6.77 -13.37 6.82
C ILE A 46 6.52 -12.15 7.72
N PHE A 47 7.45 -11.85 8.63
CA PHE A 47 7.35 -10.68 9.50
C PHE A 47 7.33 -9.36 8.69
N ASN A 48 8.18 -9.26 7.67
CA ASN A 48 8.17 -8.14 6.74
C ASN A 48 6.84 -7.98 6.02
N LEU A 49 6.21 -9.09 5.63
CA LEU A 49 4.90 -9.07 4.98
C LEU A 49 3.81 -8.55 5.91
N LEU A 50 3.83 -8.94 7.19
CA LEU A 50 2.90 -8.42 8.20
C LEU A 50 3.09 -6.92 8.43
N ILE A 51 4.34 -6.45 8.51
CA ILE A 51 4.65 -5.03 8.66
C ILE A 51 4.17 -4.26 7.42
N GLY A 52 4.48 -4.74 6.22
CA GLY A 52 4.06 -4.09 4.97
C GLY A 52 2.54 -3.94 4.88
N LEU A 53 1.79 -4.96 5.29
CA LEU A 53 0.33 -4.91 5.33
C LEU A 53 -0.21 -3.92 6.38
N ALA A 54 0.44 -3.86 7.55
CA ALA A 54 0.09 -2.90 8.60
C ALA A 54 0.34 -1.46 8.14
N ILE A 55 1.50 -1.19 7.55
CA ILE A 55 1.86 0.12 6.99
C ILE A 55 0.88 0.50 5.87
N ALA A 56 0.53 -0.44 4.99
CA ALA A 56 -0.47 -0.20 3.93
C ALA A 56 -1.80 0.31 4.49
N SER A 57 -2.29 -0.36 5.53
CA SER A 57 -3.58 -0.05 6.18
C SER A 57 -3.57 1.34 6.84
N VAL A 58 -2.46 1.69 7.50
CA VAL A 58 -2.27 3.02 8.08
C VAL A 58 -2.15 4.07 6.97
N GLY A 59 -1.34 3.81 5.94
CA GLY A 59 -1.11 4.71 4.81
C GLY A 59 -2.39 5.11 4.09
N VAL A 60 -3.28 4.15 3.81
CA VAL A 60 -4.58 4.42 3.19
C VAL A 60 -5.44 5.33 4.07
N THR A 61 -5.46 5.11 5.39
CA THR A 61 -6.23 5.96 6.31
C THR A 61 -5.69 7.39 6.34
N TRP A 62 -4.36 7.55 6.34
CA TRP A 62 -3.70 8.84 6.27
C TRP A 62 -3.93 9.55 4.93
N ALA A 63 -3.98 8.80 3.83
CA ALA A 63 -4.29 9.32 2.51
C ALA A 63 -5.63 10.01 2.45
N PHE A 64 -6.69 9.36 2.97
CA PHE A 64 -8.01 9.97 3.01
C PHE A 64 -8.03 11.25 3.87
N LYS A 65 -7.34 11.24 5.02
CA LYS A 65 -7.20 12.45 5.85
C LYS A 65 -6.43 13.57 5.14
N ALA A 66 -5.37 13.23 4.42
CA ALA A 66 -4.59 14.19 3.64
C ALA A 66 -5.43 14.76 2.49
N LEU A 67 -6.19 13.93 1.78
CA LEU A 67 -7.09 14.35 0.70
C LEU A 67 -8.14 15.34 1.17
N SER A 68 -8.80 15.06 2.31
CA SER A 68 -9.76 15.98 2.92
C SER A 68 -9.13 17.32 3.33
N LYS A 69 -7.81 17.35 3.55
CA LYS A 69 -7.07 18.57 3.91
C LYS A 69 -6.58 19.36 2.70
N VAL A 70 -6.26 18.68 1.60
CA VAL A 70 -5.83 19.32 0.34
C VAL A 70 -7.04 19.91 -0.40
N ILE A 71 -8.23 19.34 -0.25
CA ILE A 71 -9.47 19.86 -0.84
C ILE A 71 -10.44 20.30 0.27
N PRO A 72 -10.13 21.39 1.01
CA PRO A 72 -11.01 21.88 2.06
C PRO A 72 -12.34 22.36 1.44
N GLY A 73 -13.46 21.82 1.94
CA GLY A 73 -14.81 22.21 1.50
C GLY A 73 -15.47 21.28 0.49
N VAL A 74 -14.75 20.29 -0.04
CA VAL A 74 -15.35 19.25 -0.91
C VAL A 74 -15.57 17.97 -0.11
N ASN A 75 -16.83 17.54 -0.03
CA ASN A 75 -17.17 16.28 0.60
C ASN A 75 -16.95 15.13 -0.41
N LEU A 76 -15.77 14.51 -0.38
CA LEU A 76 -15.40 13.42 -1.30
C LEU A 76 -16.43 12.29 -1.33
N ALA A 77 -17.05 11.96 -0.18
CA ALA A 77 -18.05 10.90 -0.11
C ALA A 77 -19.35 11.29 -0.82
N GLU A 78 -19.76 12.55 -0.70
CA GLU A 78 -20.94 13.10 -1.36
C GLU A 78 -20.75 13.27 -2.86
N GLU A 79 -19.59 13.79 -3.27
CA GLU A 79 -19.20 13.92 -4.67
C GLU A 79 -19.04 12.56 -5.37
N MET A 80 -18.45 11.58 -4.68
CA MET A 80 -18.44 10.22 -5.18
C MET A 80 -19.86 9.68 -5.28
N ASN A 81 -20.73 9.88 -4.30
CA ASN A 81 -22.14 9.46 -4.38
C ASN A 81 -22.91 10.14 -5.53
N ASN A 82 -22.51 11.35 -5.91
CA ASN A 82 -23.03 12.08 -7.06
C ASN A 82 -22.47 11.63 -8.42
N ASP A 83 -21.64 10.58 -8.46
CA ASP A 83 -20.97 10.06 -9.67
C ASP A 83 -20.02 11.07 -10.32
N ASN A 84 -19.35 11.89 -9.49
CA ASN A 84 -18.30 12.76 -9.99
C ASN A 84 -17.05 11.96 -10.37
N ARG A 85 -16.97 11.61 -11.66
CA ARG A 85 -15.89 10.79 -12.23
C ARG A 85 -14.51 11.44 -12.07
N ALA A 86 -14.43 12.77 -12.07
CA ALA A 86 -13.16 13.48 -11.91
C ALA A 86 -12.56 13.20 -10.52
N ILE A 87 -13.40 13.23 -9.48
CA ILE A 87 -12.97 12.93 -8.11
C ILE A 87 -12.62 11.45 -7.97
N GLY A 88 -13.40 10.54 -8.57
CA GLY A 88 -13.07 9.11 -8.59
C GLY A 88 -11.69 8.83 -9.21
N LEU A 89 -11.39 9.44 -10.34
CA LEU A 89 -10.08 9.31 -11.00
C LEU A 89 -8.95 9.95 -10.18
N PHE A 90 -9.20 11.10 -9.56
CA PHE A 90 -8.23 11.78 -8.71
C PHE A 90 -7.84 10.92 -7.50
N VAL A 91 -8.82 10.36 -6.79
CA VAL A 91 -8.58 9.47 -5.64
C VAL A 91 -7.84 8.22 -6.10
N ALA A 92 -8.19 7.64 -7.25
CA ALA A 92 -7.48 6.50 -7.82
C ALA A 92 -6.00 6.81 -8.10
N GLY A 93 -5.70 7.98 -8.67
CA GLY A 93 -4.34 8.43 -8.94
C GLY A 93 -3.52 8.64 -7.67
N VAL A 94 -4.12 9.21 -6.63
CA VAL A 94 -3.47 9.39 -5.33
C VAL A 94 -3.15 8.04 -4.68
N LEU A 95 -4.10 7.10 -4.69
CA LEU A 95 -3.89 5.74 -4.18
C LEU A 95 -2.79 5.01 -4.95
N PHE A 96 -2.71 5.20 -6.27
CA PHE A 96 -1.64 4.65 -7.08
C PHE A 96 -0.27 5.18 -6.62
N GLY A 97 -0.11 6.51 -6.49
CA GLY A 97 1.15 7.11 -6.02
C GLY A 97 1.52 6.66 -4.59
N LEU A 98 0.54 6.57 -3.70
CA LEU A 98 0.74 6.07 -2.34
C LEU A 98 1.21 4.62 -2.31
N SER A 99 0.70 3.78 -3.21
CA SER A 99 1.13 2.39 -3.30
C SER A 99 2.61 2.29 -3.66
N GLU A 100 3.12 3.17 -4.53
CA GLU A 100 4.55 3.21 -4.86
C GLU A 100 5.37 3.68 -3.66
N MET A 101 4.91 4.72 -2.97
CA MET A 101 5.59 5.24 -1.78
C MET A 101 5.67 4.19 -0.66
N ILE A 102 4.57 3.47 -0.40
CA ILE A 102 4.53 2.42 0.62
C ILE A 102 5.39 1.23 0.19
N ALA A 103 5.30 0.81 -1.08
CA ALA A 103 6.15 -0.24 -1.63
C ALA A 103 7.65 0.08 -1.45
N ALA A 104 8.07 1.30 -1.79
CA ALA A 104 9.45 1.75 -1.59
C ALA A 104 9.86 1.75 -0.10
N GLY A 105 8.93 2.13 0.79
CA GLY A 105 9.15 2.04 2.24
C GLY A 105 9.38 0.60 2.72
N VAL A 106 8.61 -0.37 2.20
CA VAL A 106 8.76 -1.80 2.52
C VAL A 106 10.06 -2.36 1.94
N GLU A 107 10.43 -1.97 0.71
CA GLU A 107 11.70 -2.37 0.10
C GLU A 107 12.92 -1.87 0.88
N GLY A 108 12.86 -0.66 1.45
CA GLY A 108 13.95 -0.13 2.28
C GLY A 108 14.17 -0.88 3.60
N ILE A 109 13.15 -1.59 4.12
CA ILE A 109 13.24 -2.34 5.37
C ILE A 109 13.88 -3.72 5.16
N GLY A 110 13.73 -4.31 3.97
CA GLY A 110 14.26 -5.63 3.62
C GLY A 110 15.74 -5.85 3.95
N PRO A 111 16.66 -4.99 3.45
CA PRO A 111 18.09 -5.11 3.72
C PRO A 111 18.47 -4.98 5.20
N VAL A 112 17.71 -4.20 5.98
CA VAL A 112 17.96 -4.02 7.42
C VAL A 112 17.69 -5.31 8.18
N ILE A 113 16.61 -6.02 7.84
CA ILE A 113 16.26 -7.28 8.49
C ILE A 113 17.18 -8.41 8.03
N ALA A 114 17.53 -8.45 6.75
CA ALA A 114 18.53 -9.40 6.24
C ALA A 114 19.90 -9.20 6.91
N GLY A 115 20.35 -7.95 7.05
CA GLY A 115 21.60 -7.62 7.72
C GLY A 115 21.58 -7.82 9.24
N ALA A 116 20.41 -7.71 9.89
CA ALA A 116 20.24 -8.04 11.29
C ALA A 116 20.30 -9.55 11.54
N LEU A 117 19.73 -10.36 10.65
CA LEU A 117 19.80 -11.83 10.75
C LEU A 117 21.22 -12.37 10.49
N GLY A 118 21.91 -11.87 9.47
CA GLY A 118 23.30 -12.27 9.17
C GLY A 118 24.35 -11.79 10.20
N LYS A 119 23.95 -11.04 11.23
CA LYS A 119 24.79 -10.68 12.39
C LYS A 119 24.45 -11.49 13.65
N VAL A 120 23.35 -12.22 13.65
CA VAL A 120 22.84 -12.97 14.82
C VAL A 120 23.16 -14.47 14.69
N PHE A 121 23.51 -14.95 13.49
CA PHE A 121 24.06 -16.28 13.22
C PHE A 121 25.49 -16.15 12.67
#